data_AF-A0A0V8SLP2-F1
#
_entry.id   AF-A0A0V8SLP2-F1
#
_cell.length_a   1.000
_cell.length_b   1.000
_cell.length_c   1.000
_cell.angle_alpha   90.00
_cell.angle_beta   90.00
_cell.angle_gamma   90.00
#
_symmetry.space_group_name_H-M   'P 1'
#
loop_
_entity.id
_entity.type
_entity.pdbx_description
1 polymer ?
#
loop_
_entity_poly.entity_id
_entity_poly.type
_entity_poly.pdbx_seq_one_letter_code
_entity_poly.pdbx_strand_id
1 'polypeptide(L)'
;MDAYDAEQGAHGEDDAPDAPATPDDDATGERDWVVLIDAVVARYATTSLEHALRVAAGAGEVAVRAGVRLRIDVRADAVTCGIPTAGPGRLDAAGVFVAREVARVVRVLGATPHEHGPQLVEVAVDALDGPAVQAFWRVLLAYDPADIGWGDRARVEGGPAADPVRDPQRRGPSVWFQQAGPREAARNRVHLDVHVPAAHVEGRIAAAVAAGGRLVSDAGAPWFWVLADPEGNEACVCPAGGVPAER
;
A
#
# COMPACT_ATOMS: atom_id res chain seq x y z
N MET A 1 -41.98 -2.31 -58.21
CA MET A 1 -43.41 -2.43 -57.87
C MET A 1 -43.46 -2.81 -56.39
N ASP A 2 -43.48 -1.91 -55.43
CA ASP A 2 -43.78 -0.48 -55.47
C ASP A 2 -42.87 0.31 -54.52
N ALA A 3 -42.59 1.53 -54.96
CA ALA A 3 -41.96 2.61 -54.21
C ALA A 3 -43.06 3.48 -53.60
N TYR A 4 -42.81 4.05 -52.42
CA TYR A 4 -43.29 5.40 -52.09
C TYR A 4 -42.30 6.08 -51.13
N ASP A 5 -41.65 7.09 -51.69
CA ASP A 5 -40.94 8.28 -51.16
C ASP A 5 -41.67 8.98 -50.00
N ALA A 6 -41.13 9.92 -49.20
CA ALA A 6 -39.82 10.51 -48.94
C ALA A 6 -39.98 11.49 -47.75
N GLU A 7 -38.91 12.25 -47.45
CA GLU A 7 -38.75 13.44 -46.60
C GLU A 7 -38.15 13.18 -45.20
N GLN A 8 -36.82 13.32 -45.05
CA GLN A 8 -36.04 14.57 -44.87
C GLN A 8 -36.43 15.37 -43.61
N GLY A 9 -35.59 15.25 -42.59
CA GLY A 9 -35.48 16.15 -41.46
C GLY A 9 -34.01 16.21 -41.03
N ALA A 10 -33.30 17.21 -41.53
CA ALA A 10 -31.94 17.54 -41.11
C ALA A 10 -31.98 18.24 -39.75
N HIS A 11 -31.31 17.67 -38.75
CA HIS A 11 -30.88 18.30 -37.50
C HIS A 11 -29.64 17.48 -37.09
N GLY A 12 -28.42 17.95 -37.31
CA GLY A 12 -27.81 19.08 -36.61
C GLY A 12 -26.59 18.47 -35.92
N GLU A 13 -25.40 18.72 -36.47
CA GLU A 13 -24.13 18.51 -35.78
C GLU A 13 -24.16 19.36 -34.52
N ASP A 14 -24.49 18.75 -33.37
CA ASP A 14 -24.24 19.35 -32.08
C ASP A 14 -22.75 19.15 -31.75
N ASP A 15 -21.98 20.17 -32.15
CA ASP A 15 -20.72 20.57 -31.53
C ASP A 15 -20.93 20.66 -30.01
N ALA A 16 -20.71 19.55 -29.31
CA ALA A 16 -20.55 19.58 -27.86
C ALA A 16 -19.19 20.25 -27.57
N PRO A 17 -19.14 21.35 -26.80
CA PRO A 17 -17.89 22.03 -26.52
C PRO A 17 -16.96 21.07 -25.78
N ASP A 18 -15.72 20.95 -26.27
CA ASP A 18 -14.61 20.29 -25.58
C ASP A 18 -14.66 20.66 -24.10
N ALA A 19 -14.93 19.65 -23.27
CA ALA A 19 -14.85 19.81 -21.83
C ALA A 19 -13.43 20.32 -21.52
N PRO A 20 -13.27 21.43 -20.78
CA PRO A 20 -11.94 21.92 -20.48
C PRO A 20 -11.18 20.82 -19.76
N ALA A 21 -10.04 20.42 -20.33
CA ALA A 21 -9.10 19.51 -19.69
C ALA A 21 -8.92 19.98 -18.24
N THR A 22 -9.36 19.17 -17.28
CA THR A 22 -9.16 19.43 -15.87
C THR A 22 -7.66 19.65 -15.67
N PRO A 23 -7.23 20.74 -14.99
CA PRO A 23 -5.83 20.93 -14.68
C PRO A 23 -5.33 19.68 -13.97
N ASP A 24 -4.15 19.23 -14.35
CA ASP A 24 -3.49 18.05 -13.79
C ASP A 24 -3.46 18.16 -12.25
N ASP A 25 -4.40 17.46 -11.60
CA ASP A 25 -4.61 17.40 -10.16
C ASP A 25 -3.43 16.69 -9.44
N ASP A 26 -2.40 16.33 -10.20
CA ASP A 26 -1.13 15.76 -9.78
C ASP A 26 -0.10 16.81 -9.28
N ALA A 27 -0.38 18.10 -9.47
CA ALA A 27 0.56 19.16 -9.09
C ALA A 27 0.95 19.15 -7.59
N THR A 28 0.07 18.66 -6.71
CA THR A 28 0.28 18.65 -5.25
C THR A 28 1.13 17.48 -4.74
N GLY A 29 1.30 16.39 -5.51
CA GLY A 29 2.00 15.16 -5.06
C GLY A 29 1.32 14.40 -3.92
N GLU A 30 0.07 14.72 -3.60
CA GLU A 30 -0.70 14.01 -2.57
C GLU A 30 -0.98 12.55 -2.95
N ARG A 31 -0.91 12.23 -4.25
CA ARG A 31 -1.12 10.87 -4.78
C ARG A 31 0.12 9.97 -4.66
N ASP A 32 1.31 10.55 -4.40
CA ASP A 32 2.56 9.79 -4.28
C ASP A 32 2.66 8.99 -2.98
N TRP A 33 1.92 9.45 -1.96
CA TRP A 33 1.98 8.90 -0.60
C TRP A 33 0.77 8.01 -0.32
N VAL A 34 1.04 6.80 0.16
CA VAL A 34 0.01 5.81 0.52
C VAL A 34 0.16 5.35 1.96
N VAL A 35 -0.97 5.06 2.58
CA VAL A 35 -1.06 4.47 3.91
C VAL A 35 -0.71 2.98 3.83
N LEU A 36 0.45 2.62 4.38
CA LEU A 36 0.89 1.24 4.59
C LEU A 36 0.91 0.95 6.10
N ILE A 37 -0.21 0.42 6.62
CA ILE A 37 -0.39 -0.05 8.00
C ILE A 37 -0.06 1.01 9.07
N ASP A 38 1.23 1.19 9.36
CA ASP A 38 1.80 2.03 10.42
C ASP A 38 2.51 3.29 9.89
N ALA A 39 2.36 3.56 8.60
CA ALA A 39 3.12 4.56 7.90
C ALA A 39 2.32 5.18 6.76
N VAL A 40 2.64 6.44 6.47
CA VAL A 40 2.37 7.03 5.16
C VAL A 40 3.68 7.05 4.39
N VAL A 41 3.71 6.40 3.23
CA VAL A 41 4.94 6.06 2.51
C VAL A 41 4.86 6.50 1.05
N ALA A 42 5.95 7.03 0.52
CA ALA A 42 6.16 7.27 -0.90
C ALA A 42 7.48 6.63 -1.33
N ARG A 43 7.55 6.20 -2.60
CA ARG A 43 8.78 5.68 -3.22
C ARG A 43 9.05 6.44 -4.50
N TYR A 44 10.26 6.97 -4.63
CA TYR A 44 10.70 7.75 -5.77
C TYR A 44 11.84 7.05 -6.50
N ALA A 45 11.78 7.01 -7.83
CA ALA A 45 12.85 6.50 -8.68
C ALA A 45 13.99 7.52 -8.80
N THR A 46 15.22 7.02 -8.74
CA THR A 46 16.46 7.79 -8.91
C THR A 46 17.39 7.12 -9.91
N THR A 47 18.36 7.86 -10.43
CA THR A 47 19.21 7.43 -11.55
C THR A 47 20.58 6.93 -11.12
N SER A 48 20.98 7.19 -9.88
CA SER A 48 22.23 6.74 -9.29
C SER A 48 22.18 6.87 -7.77
N LEU A 49 23.11 6.22 -7.07
CA LEU A 49 23.25 6.38 -5.61
C LEU A 49 23.54 7.84 -5.22
N GLU A 50 24.32 8.57 -6.02
CA GLU A 50 24.57 10.00 -5.78
C GLU A 50 23.29 10.82 -5.87
N HIS A 51 22.46 10.57 -6.89
CA HIS A 51 21.15 11.20 -7.01
C HIS A 51 20.25 10.84 -5.82
N ALA A 52 20.21 9.56 -5.42
CA ALA A 52 19.44 9.09 -4.27
C ALA A 52 19.87 9.75 -2.95
N LEU A 53 21.17 9.92 -2.72
CA LEU A 53 21.69 10.61 -1.54
C LEU A 53 21.28 12.09 -1.50
N ARG A 54 21.29 12.79 -2.63
CA ARG A 54 20.81 14.18 -2.73
C ARG A 54 19.31 14.29 -2.43
N VAL A 55 18.51 13.38 -2.98
CA VAL A 55 17.05 13.30 -2.75
C VAL A 55 16.75 13.02 -1.28
N ALA A 56 17.44 12.05 -0.68
CA ALA A 56 17.30 11.71 0.73
C ALA A 56 17.68 12.87 1.66
N ALA A 57 18.76 13.59 1.36
CA ALA A 57 19.17 14.78 2.11
C ALA A 57 18.09 15.87 2.07
N GLY A 58 17.58 16.19 0.87
CA GLY A 58 16.52 17.19 0.71
C GLY A 58 15.23 16.82 1.46
N ALA A 59 14.81 15.55 1.38
CA ALA A 59 13.66 15.06 2.15
C ALA A 59 13.89 15.13 3.67
N GLY A 60 15.10 14.77 4.12
CA GLY A 60 15.50 14.84 5.52
C GLY A 60 15.49 16.27 6.07
N GLU A 61 15.98 17.25 5.30
CA GLU A 61 15.98 18.66 5.70
C GLU A 61 14.57 19.21 5.95
N VAL A 62 13.59 18.84 5.11
CA VAL A 62 12.18 19.19 5.30
C VAL A 62 11.67 18.66 6.63
N ALA A 63 11.87 17.36 6.89
CA ALA A 63 11.40 16.70 8.10
C ALA A 63 12.06 17.26 9.37
N VAL A 64 13.38 17.47 9.35
CA VAL A 64 14.15 18.04 10.47
C VAL A 64 13.64 19.44 10.82
N ARG A 65 13.41 20.29 9.82
CA ARG A 65 12.89 21.65 10.05
C ARG A 65 11.49 21.65 10.65
N ALA A 66 10.65 20.69 10.26
CA ALA A 66 9.29 20.54 10.76
C ALA A 66 9.20 19.77 12.10
N GLY A 67 10.31 19.18 12.57
CA GLY A 67 10.32 18.36 13.78
C GLY A 67 9.56 17.02 13.63
N VAL A 68 9.35 16.55 12.41
CA VAL A 68 8.62 15.30 12.12
C VAL A 68 9.61 14.16 11.91
N ARG A 69 9.32 12.99 12.50
CA ARG A 69 10.10 11.78 12.25
C ARG A 69 9.84 11.27 10.84
N LEU A 70 10.88 11.29 10.00
CA LEU A 70 10.86 10.69 8.67
C LEU A 70 11.82 9.49 8.62
N ARG A 71 11.33 8.35 8.13
CA ARG A 71 12.16 7.19 7.76
C ARG A 71 12.57 7.33 6.29
N ILE A 72 13.84 7.06 5.99
CA ILE A 72 14.37 7.13 4.63
C ILE A 72 15.20 5.89 4.35
N ASP A 73 14.80 5.11 3.36
CA ASP A 73 15.57 4.00 2.80
C ASP A 73 16.17 4.42 1.47
N VAL A 74 17.50 4.33 1.36
CA VAL A 74 18.25 4.75 0.17
C VAL A 74 18.76 3.53 -0.57
N ARG A 75 18.41 3.43 -1.86
CA ARG A 75 18.96 2.50 -2.84
C ARG A 75 19.52 3.30 -4.01
N ALA A 76 20.33 2.66 -4.86
CA ALA A 76 20.92 3.37 -6.00
C ALA A 76 19.86 3.88 -6.99
N ASP A 77 18.76 3.14 -7.11
CA ASP A 77 17.67 3.31 -8.05
C ASP A 77 16.40 3.90 -7.42
N ALA A 78 16.35 4.06 -6.09
CA ALA A 78 15.18 4.59 -5.42
C ALA A 78 15.46 5.17 -4.02
N VAL A 79 14.60 6.11 -3.62
CA VAL A 79 14.47 6.59 -2.25
C VAL A 79 13.04 6.31 -1.78
N THR A 80 12.91 5.62 -0.64
CA THR A 80 11.60 5.41 0.01
C THR A 80 11.53 6.26 1.27
N CYS A 81 10.50 7.09 1.35
CA CYS A 81 10.25 7.99 2.47
C CYS A 81 9.00 7.52 3.21
N GLY A 82 9.04 7.45 4.53
CA GLY A 82 7.93 6.98 5.35
C GLY A 82 7.75 7.76 6.64
N ILE A 83 6.58 8.35 6.86
CA ILE A 83 6.20 9.03 8.10
C ILE A 83 5.45 8.01 8.97
N PRO A 84 5.99 7.60 10.13
CA PRO A 84 5.28 6.71 11.05
C PRO A 84 3.98 7.36 11.56
N THR A 85 2.93 6.57 11.71
CA THR A 85 1.65 6.99 12.29
C THR A 85 1.41 6.26 13.61
N ALA A 86 0.74 6.92 14.57
CA ALA A 86 0.41 6.32 15.87
C ALA A 86 -0.75 5.29 15.81
N GLY A 87 -1.22 4.96 14.61
CA GLY A 87 -2.36 4.09 14.32
C GLY A 87 -2.62 4.06 12.80
N PRO A 88 -3.71 3.41 12.32
CA PRO A 88 -3.93 3.23 10.89
C PRO A 88 -4.01 4.56 10.11
N GLY A 89 -2.94 4.90 9.41
CA GLY A 89 -2.92 5.90 8.33
C GLY A 89 -3.21 7.36 8.64
N ARG A 90 -3.32 7.77 9.90
CA ARG A 90 -3.65 9.16 10.24
C ARG A 90 -2.38 9.96 10.51
N LEU A 91 -2.05 10.87 9.58
CA LEU A 91 -1.10 11.95 9.84
C LEU A 91 -1.79 13.10 10.58
N ASP A 92 -1.03 13.78 11.42
CA ASP A 92 -1.40 15.12 11.89
C ASP A 92 -1.03 16.17 10.84
N ALA A 93 -1.34 17.45 11.11
CA ALA A 93 -1.07 18.54 10.19
C ALA A 93 0.43 18.68 9.85
N ALA A 94 1.33 18.39 10.80
CA ALA A 94 2.76 18.43 10.56
C ALA A 94 3.21 17.31 9.63
N GLY A 95 2.68 16.10 9.81
CA GLY A 95 2.90 14.97 8.91
C GLY A 95 2.41 15.23 7.49
N VAL A 96 1.21 15.80 7.34
CA VAL A 96 0.66 16.20 6.02
C VAL A 96 1.56 17.23 5.35
N PHE A 97 1.97 18.27 6.09
CA PHE A 97 2.92 19.28 5.59
C PHE A 97 4.22 18.64 5.10
N VAL A 98 4.83 17.74 5.88
CA VAL A 98 6.09 17.08 5.49
C VAL A 98 5.90 16.20 4.28
N ALA A 99 4.81 15.44 4.18
CA ALA A 99 4.55 14.61 2.99
C ALA A 99 4.49 15.46 1.70
N ARG A 100 3.72 16.55 1.73
CA ARG A 100 3.59 17.50 0.61
C ARG A 100 4.93 18.16 0.26
N GLU A 101 5.64 18.69 1.24
CA GLU A 101 6.91 19.39 0.99
C GLU A 101 8.03 18.46 0.54
N VAL A 102 8.08 17.23 1.07
CA VAL A 102 9.01 16.21 0.57
C VAL A 102 8.68 15.91 -0.90
N ALA A 103 7.42 15.65 -1.26
CA ALA A 103 7.02 15.37 -2.65
C ALA A 103 7.45 16.51 -3.59
N ARG A 104 7.32 17.77 -3.16
CA ARG A 104 7.78 18.94 -3.91
C ARG A 104 9.30 18.99 -4.06
N VAL A 105 10.04 18.80 -2.97
CA VAL A 105 11.52 18.88 -2.96
C VAL A 105 12.13 17.76 -3.82
N VAL A 106 11.65 16.53 -3.70
CA VAL A 106 12.22 15.42 -4.48
C VAL A 106 11.99 15.57 -5.98
N ARG A 107 10.84 16.13 -6.39
CA ARG A 107 10.56 16.50 -7.79
C ARG A 107 11.52 17.58 -8.30
N VAL A 108 11.78 18.63 -7.51
CA VAL A 108 12.77 19.67 -7.87
C VAL A 108 14.18 19.07 -8.03
N LEU A 109 14.50 18.03 -7.25
CA LEU A 109 15.78 17.32 -7.35
C LEU A 109 15.86 16.31 -8.51
N GLY A 110 14.77 16.13 -9.26
CA GLY A 110 14.71 15.28 -10.45
C GLY A 110 14.30 13.83 -10.19
N ALA A 111 13.79 13.52 -8.99
CA ALA A 111 13.18 12.22 -8.71
C ALA A 111 11.70 12.21 -9.12
N THR A 112 11.21 11.05 -9.53
CA THR A 112 9.82 10.84 -9.96
C THR A 112 9.18 9.72 -9.16
N PRO A 113 7.84 9.64 -9.06
CA PRO A 113 7.18 8.50 -8.44
C PRO A 113 7.65 7.19 -9.07
N HIS A 114 7.99 6.21 -8.24
CA HIS A 114 8.45 4.91 -8.71
C HIS A 114 7.27 4.10 -9.29
N GLU A 115 7.47 3.44 -10.44
CA GLU A 115 6.39 2.76 -11.19
C GLU A 115 5.57 1.76 -10.35
N HIS A 116 6.23 0.98 -9.50
CA HIS A 116 5.57 -0.01 -8.63
C HIS A 116 4.97 0.59 -7.35
N GLY A 117 5.22 1.87 -7.08
CA GLY A 117 4.90 2.53 -5.82
C GLY A 117 5.65 1.90 -4.63
N PRO A 118 5.33 2.33 -3.40
CA PRO A 118 5.81 1.64 -2.21
C PRO A 118 5.03 0.34 -1.98
N GLN A 119 5.69 -0.67 -1.41
CA GLN A 119 5.09 -1.96 -1.07
C GLN A 119 5.48 -2.33 0.36
N LEU A 120 4.56 -2.93 1.10
CA LEU A 120 4.84 -3.57 2.38
C LEU A 120 4.43 -5.04 2.31
N VAL A 121 5.26 -5.92 2.85
CA VAL A 121 4.91 -7.34 3.02
C VAL A 121 4.84 -7.64 4.51
N GLU A 122 3.74 -8.22 4.96
CA GLU A 122 3.61 -8.82 6.29
C GLU A 122 3.53 -10.34 6.15
N VAL A 123 4.03 -11.06 7.15
CA VAL A 123 3.83 -12.49 7.30
C VAL A 123 2.66 -12.71 8.24
N ALA A 124 1.60 -13.34 7.75
CA ALA A 124 0.45 -13.71 8.53
C ALA A 124 0.63 -15.14 9.06
N VAL A 125 0.31 -15.36 10.33
CA VAL A 125 0.29 -16.68 10.95
C VAL A 125 -1.11 -16.97 11.50
N ASP A 126 -1.76 -17.98 10.93
CA ASP A 126 -3.07 -18.45 11.37
C ASP A 126 -2.95 -19.25 12.67
N ALA A 127 -3.45 -18.70 13.76
CA ALA A 127 -3.31 -19.27 15.09
C ALA A 127 -4.68 -19.61 15.70
N LEU A 128 -4.75 -20.77 16.37
CA LEU A 128 -5.83 -21.09 17.31
C LEU A 128 -5.60 -20.39 18.66
N ASP A 129 -4.33 -20.36 19.09
CA ASP A 129 -3.84 -19.68 20.28
C ASP A 129 -2.84 -18.60 19.84
N GLY A 130 -3.38 -17.43 19.52
CA GLY A 130 -2.61 -16.26 19.07
C GLY A 130 -1.48 -15.90 20.03
N PRO A 131 -1.74 -15.69 21.34
CA PRO A 131 -0.72 -15.34 22.31
C PRO A 131 0.42 -16.37 22.42
N ALA A 132 0.11 -17.67 22.44
CA ALA A 132 1.16 -18.70 22.51
C ALA A 132 2.03 -18.73 21.24
N VAL A 133 1.42 -18.60 20.06
CA VAL A 133 2.12 -18.55 18.77
C VAL A 133 2.96 -17.27 18.66
N GLN A 134 2.41 -16.12 19.05
CA GLN A 134 3.12 -14.83 19.08
C GLN A 134 4.36 -14.93 19.96
N ALA A 135 4.25 -15.49 21.16
CA ALA A 135 5.37 -15.63 22.08
C ALA A 135 6.54 -16.42 21.46
N PHE A 136 6.23 -17.48 20.71
CA PHE A 136 7.24 -18.24 19.96
C PHE A 136 7.92 -17.39 18.88
N TRP A 137 7.15 -16.78 17.98
CA TRP A 137 7.71 -16.01 16.85
C TRP A 137 8.50 -14.78 17.31
N ARG A 138 8.03 -14.10 18.35
CA ARG A 138 8.72 -12.96 18.96
C ARG A 138 10.14 -13.34 19.38
N VAL A 139 10.28 -14.46 20.09
CA VAL A 139 11.57 -14.94 20.58
C VAL A 139 12.44 -15.45 19.42
N LEU A 140 11.87 -16.25 18.51
CA LEU A 140 12.60 -16.81 17.39
C LEU A 140 13.21 -15.74 16.48
N LEU A 141 12.45 -14.68 16.20
CA LEU A 141 12.87 -13.60 15.30
C LEU A 141 13.65 -12.49 16.01
N ALA A 142 13.71 -12.51 17.35
CA ALA A 142 14.17 -11.39 18.17
C ALA A 142 13.41 -10.08 17.82
N TYR A 143 12.10 -10.19 17.67
CA TYR A 143 11.22 -9.07 17.32
C TYR A 143 10.55 -8.47 18.55
N ASP A 144 10.17 -7.19 18.46
CA ASP A 144 9.44 -6.50 19.52
C ASP A 144 7.93 -6.50 19.23
N PRO A 145 7.06 -6.48 20.26
CA PRO A 145 5.64 -6.20 20.06
C PRO A 145 5.46 -4.87 19.34
N ALA A 146 4.54 -4.79 18.40
CA ALA A 146 4.24 -3.53 17.74
C ALA A 146 3.48 -2.59 18.69
N ASP A 147 3.87 -1.32 18.73
CA ASP A 147 3.19 -0.28 19.52
C ASP A 147 1.76 0.05 19.03
N ILE A 148 1.37 -0.52 17.89
CA ILE A 148 0.06 -0.37 17.26
C ILE A 148 -0.75 -1.65 17.43
N GLY A 149 -1.65 -1.63 18.41
CA GLY A 149 -2.73 -2.60 18.48
C GLY A 149 -3.74 -2.35 17.35
N TRP A 150 -4.34 -3.41 16.82
CA TRP A 150 -5.39 -3.32 15.79
C TRP A 150 -6.73 -2.72 16.30
N GLY A 151 -6.76 -2.21 17.53
CA GLY A 151 -7.95 -1.67 18.19
C GLY A 151 -9.07 -2.71 18.33
N ASP A 152 -10.32 -2.27 18.20
CA ASP A 152 -11.52 -3.13 18.33
C ASP A 152 -11.66 -4.18 17.21
N ARG A 153 -10.79 -4.20 16.19
CA ARG A 153 -10.76 -5.24 15.14
C ARG A 153 -10.42 -6.63 15.69
N ALA A 154 -9.88 -6.72 16.90
CA ALA A 154 -9.49 -7.97 17.58
C ALA A 154 -10.66 -8.93 17.93
N ARG A 155 -11.92 -8.59 17.62
CA ARG A 155 -13.11 -9.38 18.00
C ARG A 155 -13.93 -9.94 16.83
N VAL A 156 -13.42 -9.85 15.60
CA VAL A 156 -14.08 -10.40 14.41
C VAL A 156 -13.39 -11.71 14.00
N GLU A 157 -14.13 -12.67 13.46
CA GLU A 157 -13.56 -13.88 12.84
C GLU A 157 -12.62 -13.48 11.68
N GLY A 158 -11.41 -14.04 11.64
CA GLY A 158 -10.33 -13.57 10.75
C GLY A 158 -9.63 -12.29 11.22
N GLY A 159 -9.99 -11.75 12.40
CA GLY A 159 -9.29 -10.64 13.05
C GLY A 159 -8.00 -11.08 13.77
N PRO A 160 -7.20 -10.12 14.26
CA PRO A 160 -5.95 -10.42 14.94
C PRO A 160 -6.17 -11.15 16.27
N ALA A 161 -5.48 -12.27 16.46
CA ALA A 161 -5.50 -13.10 17.66
C ALA A 161 -4.49 -12.64 18.74
N ALA A 162 -3.52 -11.81 18.34
CA ALA A 162 -2.52 -11.19 19.21
C ALA A 162 -1.92 -9.95 18.52
N ASP A 163 -1.21 -9.10 19.26
CA ASP A 163 -0.49 -7.97 18.67
C ASP A 163 0.56 -8.45 17.64
N PRO A 164 0.79 -7.72 16.54
CA PRO A 164 1.86 -8.07 15.63
C PRO A 164 3.23 -7.88 16.30
N VAL A 165 4.24 -8.54 15.76
CA VAL A 165 5.64 -8.34 16.15
C VAL A 165 6.42 -7.77 14.96
N ARG A 166 7.40 -6.90 15.24
CA ARG A 166 8.16 -6.18 14.23
C ARG A 166 9.65 -6.29 14.48
N ASP A 167 10.41 -6.34 13.39
CA ASP A 167 11.85 -6.21 13.44
C ASP A 167 12.22 -4.86 14.09
N PRO A 168 12.97 -4.84 15.21
CA PRO A 168 13.43 -3.61 15.84
C PRO A 168 14.29 -2.77 14.89
N GLN A 169 14.97 -3.41 13.92
CA GLN A 169 15.75 -2.76 12.88
C GLN A 169 14.92 -2.35 11.66
N ARG A 170 13.63 -2.76 11.59
CA ARG A 170 12.71 -2.52 10.47
C ARG A 170 13.24 -2.98 9.11
N ARG A 171 14.05 -4.05 9.08
CA ARG A 171 14.60 -4.64 7.85
C ARG A 171 13.79 -5.84 7.37
N GLY A 172 13.26 -6.63 8.29
CA GLY A 172 12.37 -7.75 8.00
C GLY A 172 10.89 -7.37 7.96
N PRO A 173 10.05 -8.23 7.36
CA PRO A 173 8.60 -8.06 7.39
C PRO A 173 8.06 -8.18 8.82
N SER A 174 6.97 -7.48 9.13
CA SER A 174 6.22 -7.76 10.36
C SER A 174 5.59 -9.14 10.32
N VAL A 175 5.38 -9.72 11.50
CA VAL A 175 4.58 -10.94 11.65
C VAL A 175 3.32 -10.61 12.43
N TRP A 176 2.16 -10.94 11.89
CA TRP A 176 0.88 -10.77 12.57
C TRP A 176 0.14 -12.11 12.69
N PHE A 177 -0.79 -12.18 13.64
CA PHE A 177 -1.41 -13.44 14.05
C PHE A 177 -2.91 -13.37 13.78
N GLN A 178 -3.39 -14.14 12.82
CA GLN A 178 -4.80 -14.18 12.45
C GLN A 178 -5.52 -15.26 13.27
N GLN A 179 -6.69 -14.93 13.82
CA GLN A 179 -7.53 -15.92 14.48
C GLN A 179 -8.11 -16.88 13.44
N ALA A 180 -7.88 -18.17 13.61
CA ALA A 180 -8.29 -19.19 12.64
C ALA A 180 -8.98 -20.37 13.32
N GLY A 181 -9.86 -21.06 12.57
CA GLY A 181 -10.51 -22.29 13.02
C GLY A 181 -9.59 -23.52 13.08
N PRO A 182 -10.13 -24.70 13.46
CA PRO A 182 -9.41 -25.97 13.43
C PRO A 182 -8.78 -26.26 12.07
N ARG A 183 -7.67 -27.01 12.05
CA ARG A 183 -6.87 -27.24 10.84
C ARG A 183 -7.67 -28.03 9.79
N GLU A 184 -7.98 -27.39 8.67
CA GLU A 184 -8.24 -28.09 7.41
C GLU A 184 -6.92 -28.70 6.92
N ALA A 185 -6.93 -29.98 6.53
CA ALA A 185 -5.71 -30.76 6.31
C ALA A 185 -4.74 -30.15 5.27
N ALA A 186 -5.26 -29.35 4.34
CA ALA A 186 -4.54 -28.84 3.16
C ALA A 186 -4.24 -27.32 3.17
N ARG A 187 -4.63 -26.55 4.20
CA ARG A 187 -4.32 -25.09 4.23
C ARG A 187 -2.99 -24.79 4.90
N ASN A 188 -2.23 -23.88 4.30
CA ASN A 188 -1.06 -23.27 4.92
C ASN A 188 -1.50 -22.45 6.15
N ARG A 189 -0.68 -22.47 7.21
CA ARG A 189 -0.89 -21.66 8.43
C ARG A 189 -0.05 -20.39 8.43
N VAL A 190 0.73 -20.20 7.37
CA VAL A 190 1.60 -19.04 7.16
C VAL A 190 1.36 -18.58 5.74
N HIS A 191 1.04 -17.30 5.58
CA HIS A 191 0.83 -16.67 4.28
C HIS A 191 1.43 -15.26 4.26
N LEU A 192 1.54 -14.69 3.07
CA LEU A 192 2.06 -13.33 2.88
C LEU A 192 0.90 -12.39 2.61
N ASP A 193 0.90 -11.23 3.27
CA ASP A 193 0.03 -10.11 2.91
C ASP A 193 0.86 -9.05 2.19
N VAL A 194 0.52 -8.81 0.93
CA VAL A 194 1.23 -7.88 0.06
C VAL A 194 0.40 -6.61 -0.08
N HIS A 195 0.80 -5.57 0.63
CA HIS A 195 0.17 -4.26 0.57
C HIS A 195 0.77 -3.42 -0.56
N VAL A 196 -0.09 -3.01 -1.49
CA VAL A 196 0.25 -2.20 -2.67
C VAL A 196 -0.72 -1.04 -2.82
N PRO A 197 -0.37 0.06 -3.51
CA PRO A 197 -1.33 1.10 -3.85
C PRO A 197 -2.59 0.52 -4.49
N ALA A 198 -3.77 1.04 -4.15
CA ALA A 198 -5.04 0.51 -4.65
C ALA A 198 -5.09 0.37 -6.19
N ALA A 199 -4.50 1.33 -6.91
CA ALA A 199 -4.38 1.31 -8.36
C ALA A 199 -3.55 0.13 -8.92
N HIS A 200 -2.71 -0.51 -8.10
CA HIS A 200 -1.85 -1.63 -8.51
C HIS A 200 -2.45 -3.01 -8.19
N VAL A 201 -3.55 -3.07 -7.43
CA VAL A 201 -4.16 -4.34 -6.99
C VAL A 201 -4.58 -5.19 -8.18
N GLU A 202 -5.41 -4.67 -9.07
CA GLU A 202 -5.95 -5.43 -10.21
C GLU A 202 -4.83 -5.93 -11.13
N GLY A 203 -3.87 -5.05 -11.45
CA GLY A 203 -2.71 -5.40 -12.26
C GLY A 203 -1.84 -6.47 -11.62
N ARG A 204 -1.66 -6.43 -10.29
CA ARG A 204 -0.89 -7.45 -9.54
C ARG A 204 -1.59 -8.80 -9.55
N ILE A 205 -2.92 -8.81 -9.35
CA ILE A 205 -3.73 -10.04 -9.40
C ILE A 205 -3.65 -10.65 -10.80
N ALA A 206 -3.88 -9.85 -11.84
CA ALA A 206 -3.83 -10.31 -13.22
C ALA A 206 -2.45 -10.87 -13.59
N ALA A 207 -1.36 -10.20 -13.20
CA ALA A 207 0.00 -10.67 -13.43
C ALA A 207 0.29 -11.99 -12.70
N ALA A 208 -0.15 -12.15 -11.45
CA ALA A 208 0.04 -13.39 -10.69
C ALA A 208 -0.73 -14.56 -11.30
N VAL A 209 -1.96 -14.32 -11.77
CA VAL A 209 -2.76 -15.34 -12.49
C VAL A 209 -2.11 -15.71 -13.82
N ALA A 210 -1.63 -14.72 -14.58
CA ALA A 210 -0.90 -14.96 -15.83
C ALA A 210 0.39 -15.77 -15.62
N ALA A 211 1.03 -15.65 -14.45
CA ALA A 211 2.19 -16.44 -14.05
C ALA A 211 1.86 -17.87 -13.58
N GLY A 212 0.60 -18.32 -13.69
CA GLY A 212 0.14 -19.66 -13.31
C GLY A 212 -0.52 -19.73 -11.93
N GLY A 213 -0.66 -18.60 -11.24
CA GLY A 213 -1.45 -18.51 -10.02
C GLY A 213 -2.96 -18.57 -10.30
N ARG A 214 -3.74 -18.61 -9.23
CA ARG A 214 -5.21 -18.55 -9.29
C ARG A 214 -5.74 -17.60 -8.23
N LEU A 215 -6.82 -16.88 -8.57
CA LEU A 215 -7.62 -16.18 -7.57
C LEU A 215 -8.46 -17.22 -6.82
N VAL A 216 -8.18 -17.36 -5.52
CA VAL A 216 -8.88 -18.32 -4.64
C VAL A 216 -10.15 -17.71 -4.07
N SER A 217 -10.09 -16.45 -3.65
CA SER A 217 -11.23 -15.75 -3.06
C SER A 217 -11.10 -14.24 -3.21
N ASP A 218 -12.20 -13.59 -3.57
CA ASP A 218 -12.41 -12.15 -3.54
C ASP A 218 -13.44 -11.73 -2.48
N ALA A 219 -13.89 -12.66 -1.62
CA ALA A 219 -14.90 -12.38 -0.59
C ALA A 219 -14.43 -11.32 0.44
N GLY A 220 -13.11 -11.12 0.56
CA GLY A 220 -12.50 -10.06 1.36
C GLY A 220 -12.47 -8.69 0.70
N ALA A 221 -12.88 -8.55 -0.56
CA ALA A 221 -12.83 -7.28 -1.29
C ALA A 221 -13.79 -6.23 -0.66
N PRO A 222 -13.43 -4.93 -0.69
CA PRO A 222 -12.22 -4.36 -1.28
C PRO A 222 -11.02 -4.37 -0.33
N TRP A 223 -11.03 -5.13 0.77
CA TRP A 223 -9.97 -5.11 1.78
C TRP A 223 -8.79 -6.02 1.46
N PHE A 224 -9.03 -7.15 0.80
CA PHE A 224 -8.00 -8.05 0.29
C PHE A 224 -8.56 -9.07 -0.70
N TRP A 225 -7.66 -9.68 -1.48
CA TRP A 225 -7.92 -10.81 -2.37
C TRP A 225 -6.95 -11.93 -2.05
N VAL A 226 -7.44 -13.17 -1.97
CA VAL A 226 -6.62 -14.37 -1.72
C VAL A 226 -6.26 -15.01 -3.05
N LEU A 227 -4.97 -15.15 -3.29
CA LEU A 227 -4.42 -15.88 -4.43
C LEU A 227 -3.70 -17.12 -3.94
N ALA A 228 -3.53 -18.09 -4.84
CA ALA A 228 -2.65 -19.22 -4.62
C ALA A 228 -1.70 -19.41 -5.80
N ASP A 229 -0.48 -19.80 -5.50
CA ASP A 229 0.51 -20.22 -6.49
C ASP A 229 0.14 -21.59 -7.11
N PRO A 230 0.92 -22.10 -8.10
CA PRO A 230 0.65 -23.39 -8.73
C PRO A 230 0.63 -24.60 -7.79
N GLU A 231 1.29 -24.51 -6.63
CA GLU A 231 1.36 -25.59 -5.63
C GLU A 231 0.30 -25.44 -4.52
N GLY A 232 -0.44 -24.34 -4.52
CA GLY A 232 -1.50 -24.07 -3.57
C GLY A 232 -1.07 -23.25 -2.34
N ASN A 233 0.12 -22.66 -2.35
CA ASN A 233 0.50 -21.72 -1.29
C ASN A 233 -0.27 -20.42 -1.45
N GLU A 234 -0.99 -20.02 -0.39
CA GLU A 234 -1.85 -18.84 -0.41
C GLU A 234 -1.11 -17.56 0.00
N ALA A 235 -1.50 -16.44 -0.59
CA ALA A 235 -1.07 -15.08 -0.25
C ALA A 235 -2.18 -14.08 -0.55
N CYS A 236 -2.21 -12.96 0.17
CA CYS A 236 -3.17 -11.89 -0.03
C CYS A 236 -2.55 -10.72 -0.80
N VAL A 237 -3.33 -10.11 -1.67
CA VAL A 237 -3.07 -8.76 -2.20
C VAL A 237 -4.01 -7.80 -1.48
N CYS A 238 -3.44 -6.78 -0.83
CA CYS A 238 -4.17 -5.85 0.02
C CYS A 238 -4.00 -4.42 -0.52
N PRO A 239 -5.07 -3.64 -0.72
CA PRO A 239 -4.94 -2.23 -1.08
C PRO A 239 -4.43 -1.42 0.12
N ALA A 240 -3.39 -0.64 -0.12
CA ALA A 240 -2.98 0.47 0.70
C ALA A 240 -3.97 1.63 0.54
N GLY A 241 -4.36 2.26 1.65
CA GLY A 241 -5.24 3.43 1.61
C GLY A 241 -4.52 4.68 1.07
N GLY A 242 -5.26 5.63 0.50
CA GLY A 242 -4.71 6.98 0.22
C GLY A 242 -4.59 7.81 1.50
N VAL A 243 -3.77 8.88 1.49
CA VAL A 243 -3.79 9.89 2.56
C VAL A 243 -5.16 10.57 2.55
N PRO A 244 -5.90 10.63 3.68
CA PRO A 244 -7.14 11.39 3.73
C PRO A 244 -6.87 12.87 3.46
N ALA A 245 -7.64 13.50 2.58
CA ALA A 245 -7.64 14.96 2.43
C ALA A 245 -7.99 15.63 3.77
N GLU A 246 -7.39 16.79 4.04
CA GLU A 246 -7.75 17.65 5.18
C GLU A 246 -9.27 17.93 5.14
N ARG A 247 -9.95 17.78 6.28
CA ARG A 247 -11.32 18.30 6.46
C ARG A 247 -11.26 19.72 6.98
#